data_AF-A0A929ZJ35-F1
#
_entry.id   AF-A0A929ZJ35-F1
#
_cell.length_a   1.000
_cell.length_b   1.000
_cell.length_c   1.000
_cell.angle_alpha   90.00
_cell.angle_beta   90.00
_cell.angle_gamma   90.00
#
_symmetry.space_group_name_H-M   'P 1'
#
loop_
_entity.id
_entity.type
_entity.pdbx_description
1 polymer ?
#
loop_
_entity_poly.entity_id
_entity_poly.type
_entity_poly.pdbx_seq_one_letter_code
_entity_poly.pdbx_strand_id
1 'polypeptide(L)' 'SEDIAIQRMMEERNYTHQEAKARLSMQIAAEKQIALADKVIYNEGDLKELDSQINRWLGELRKDIRNGKNAN' A
#
# COMPACT_ATOMS: atom_id res chain seq x y z
N SER A 1 -2.59 -8.04 3.29
CA SER A 1 -1.94 -9.17 3.98
C SER A 1 -1.05 -9.88 2.98
N GLU A 2 -0.13 -10.72 3.45
CA GLU A 2 0.71 -11.52 2.56
C GLU A 2 -0.14 -12.42 1.65
N ASP A 3 -1.19 -13.04 2.20
CA ASP A 3 -2.08 -13.94 1.46
C ASP A 3 -2.78 -13.25 0.28
N ILE A 4 -3.32 -12.04 0.48
CA ILE A 4 -3.97 -11.27 -0.59
C ILE A 4 -2.95 -10.87 -1.67
N ALA A 5 -1.72 -10.52 -1.27
CA ALA A 5 -0.67 -10.16 -2.22
C ALA A 5 -0.24 -11.38 -3.07
N ILE A 6 -0.11 -12.54 -2.44
CA ILE A 6 0.20 -13.81 -3.11
C ILE A 6 -0.92 -14.17 -4.08
N GLN A 7 -2.18 -14.10 -3.64
CA GLN A 7 -3.35 -14.39 -4.47
C GLN A 7 -3.37 -13.50 -5.73
N ARG A 8 -3.24 -12.18 -5.57
CA ARG A 8 -3.21 -11.24 -6.71
C ARG A 8 -2.05 -11.50 -7.66
N MET A 9 -0.87 -11.85 -7.16
CA MET A 9 0.26 -12.20 -8.03
C MET A 9 -0.01 -13.47 -8.84
N MET A 10 -0.69 -14.46 -8.26
CA MET A 10 -1.07 -15.68 -8.98
C MET A 10 -2.13 -15.38 -10.04
N GLU A 11 -3.19 -14.64 -9.68
CA GLU A 11 -4.33 -14.37 -10.56
C GLU A 11 -4.01 -13.38 -11.69
N GLU A 12 -3.33 -12.28 -11.39
CA GLU A 12 -3.12 -11.17 -12.34
C GLU A 12 -1.81 -11.29 -13.11
N ARG A 13 -0.82 -12.01 -12.55
CA ARG A 13 0.54 -12.10 -13.12
C ARG A 13 0.94 -13.53 -13.47
N ASN A 14 0.02 -14.48 -13.31
CA ASN A 14 0.19 -15.89 -13.67
C ASN A 14 1.39 -16.56 -12.98
N TYR A 15 1.70 -16.15 -11.74
CA TYR A 15 2.73 -16.79 -10.92
C TYR A 15 2.21 -18.10 -10.33
N THR A 16 3.12 -19.06 -10.16
CA THR A 16 2.91 -20.15 -9.22
C THR A 16 2.95 -19.61 -7.79
N HIS A 17 2.35 -20.35 -6.85
CA HIS A 17 2.41 -20.01 -5.43
C HIS A 17 3.86 -19.89 -4.91
N GLN A 18 4.77 -20.75 -5.39
CA GLN A 18 6.18 -20.71 -5.01
C GLN A 18 6.88 -19.44 -5.53
N GLU A 19 6.63 -19.05 -6.78
CA GLU A 19 7.18 -17.81 -7.36
C GLU A 19 6.64 -16.57 -6.65
N ALA A 20 5.34 -16.54 -6.34
CA ALA A 20 4.72 -15.45 -5.58
C ALA A 20 5.36 -15.29 -4.19
N LYS A 21 5.58 -16.39 -3.46
CA LYS A 21 6.26 -16.38 -2.16
C LYS A 21 7.73 -15.95 -2.27
N ALA A 22 8.46 -16.49 -3.23
CA ALA A 22 9.85 -16.10 -3.48
C ALA A 22 9.97 -14.62 -3.84
N ARG A 23 9.01 -14.10 -4.62
CA ARG A 23 8.98 -12.68 -4.98
C ARG A 23 8.68 -11.80 -3.77
N LEU A 24 7.75 -12.20 -2.90
CA LEU A 24 7.39 -11.45 -1.71
C LEU A 24 8.55 -11.41 -0.70
N SER A 25 9.25 -12.54 -0.51
CA SER A 25 10.36 -12.63 0.44
C SER A 25 11.60 -11.80 0.05
N MET A 26 11.75 -11.46 -1.23
CA MET A 26 12.79 -10.54 -1.71
C MET A 26 12.49 -9.06 -1.40
N GLN A 27 11.26 -8.74 -1.00
CA GLN A 27 10.89 -7.37 -0.67
C GLN A 27 11.29 -7.04 0.77
N ILE A 28 11.35 -5.75 1.06
CA ILE A 28 11.50 -5.27 2.44
C ILE A 28 10.25 -5.65 3.26
N ALA A 29 10.47 -6.14 4.48
CA ALA A 29 9.41 -6.58 5.39
C ALA A 29 8.34 -5.49 5.58
N ALA A 30 7.06 -5.88 5.61
CA ALA A 30 5.95 -4.95 5.67
C ALA A 30 6.01 -4.04 6.90
N GLU A 31 6.41 -4.59 8.06
CA GLU A 31 6.56 -3.86 9.31
C GLU A 31 7.60 -2.74 9.17
N LYS A 32 8.68 -3.01 8.44
CA LYS A 32 9.74 -2.05 8.19
C LYS A 32 9.29 -0.96 7.21
N GLN A 33 8.48 -1.30 6.20
CA GLN A 33 7.86 -0.29 5.33
C GLN A 33 6.94 0.63 6.12
N ILE A 34 6.06 0.06 6.94
CA ILE A 34 5.10 0.78 7.78
C ILE A 34 5.82 1.73 8.75
N ALA A 35 6.89 1.26 9.39
CA ALA A 35 7.66 2.06 10.34
C ALA A 35 8.35 3.28 9.70
N LEU A 36 8.63 3.24 8.39
CA LEU A 36 9.32 4.30 7.66
C LEU A 36 8.38 5.22 6.89
N ALA A 37 7.09 4.86 6.77
CA ALA A 37 6.15 5.58 5.92
C ALA A 37 5.49 6.75 6.65
N ASP A 38 5.39 7.91 5.99
CA ASP A 38 4.58 9.05 6.48
C ASP A 38 3.08 8.72 6.49
N LYS A 39 2.64 7.85 5.56
CA LYS A 39 1.26 7.40 5.44
C LYS A 39 1.21 5.97 4.92
N VAL A 40 0.32 5.17 5.50
CA VAL A 40 0.00 3.81 5.04
C VAL A 40 -1.44 3.77 4.52
N ILE A 41 -1.64 3.14 3.36
CA ILE A 41 -2.95 2.88 2.76
C ILE A 41 -3.15 1.36 2.74
N TYR A 42 -4.23 0.89 3.36
CA TYR A 42 -4.55 -0.54 3.40
C TYR A 42 -5.41 -0.91 2.19
N ASN A 43 -4.90 -1.77 1.30
CA ASN A 43 -5.54 -2.12 0.02
C ASN A 43 -6.10 -3.55 0.02
N GLU A 44 -6.71 -3.94 1.12
CA GLU A 44 -7.35 -5.26 1.32
C GLU A 44 -8.84 -5.24 0.99
N GLY A 45 -9.47 -4.06 1.06
CA GLY A 45 -10.87 -3.85 0.75
C GLY A 45 -11.19 -3.68 -0.73
N ASP A 46 -12.38 -3.17 -1.01
CA ASP A 46 -12.85 -2.91 -2.37
C ASP A 46 -12.32 -1.57 -2.93
N LEU A 47 -12.59 -1.33 -4.22
CA LEU A 47 -12.18 -0.09 -4.89
C LEU A 47 -12.81 1.17 -4.27
N LYS A 48 -14.01 1.06 -3.68
CA LYS A 48 -14.70 2.20 -3.07
C LYS A 48 -14.03 2.59 -1.75
N GLU A 49 -13.60 1.61 -0.97
CA GLU A 49 -12.82 1.81 0.24
C GLU A 49 -11.47 2.42 -0.09
N LEU A 50 -10.78 1.91 -1.11
CA LEU A 50 -9.52 2.47 -1.58
C LEU A 50 -9.68 3.94 -2.01
N ASP A 51 -10.69 4.24 -2.83
CA ASP A 51 -11.00 5.61 -3.27
C ASP A 51 -11.25 6.55 -2.08
N SER A 52 -12.01 6.07 -1.09
CA SER A 52 -12.30 6.85 0.12
C SER A 52 -11.02 7.15 0.92
N GLN A 53 -10.11 6.18 1.07
CA GLN A 53 -8.84 6.36 1.77
C GLN A 53 -7.93 7.36 1.04
N ILE A 54 -7.83 7.25 -0.29
CA ILE A 54 -7.03 8.15 -1.13
C ILE A 54 -7.57 9.59 -1.04
N ASN A 55 -8.87 9.78 -1.24
CA ASN A 55 -9.49 11.11 -1.21
C ASN A 55 -9.32 11.80 0.16
N ARG A 56 -9.44 11.04 1.25
CA ARG A 56 -9.17 11.56 2.61
C ARG A 56 -7.73 12.03 2.74
N TRP A 57 -6.76 11.20 2.36
CA TRP A 57 -5.34 11.55 2.48
C TRP A 57 -4.95 12.74 1.60
N LEU A 58 -5.46 12.81 0.35
CA LEU A 58 -5.24 13.97 -0.51
C LEU A 58 -5.80 15.26 0.09
N GLY A 59 -6.95 15.19 0.77
CA GLY A 59 -7.53 16.32 1.50
C GLY A 59 -6.65 16.80 2.66
N GLU A 60 -6.07 15.87 3.43
CA GLU A 60 -5.12 16.14 4.51
C GLU A 60 -3.85 16.78 3.95
N LEU A 61 -3.24 16.15 2.93
CA LEU A 61 -2.01 16.61 2.29
C LEU A 61 -2.13 18.04 1.75
N ARG A 62 -3.26 18.35 1.09
CA ARG A 62 -3.55 19.70 0.59
C ARG A 62 -3.70 20.73 1.71
N LYS A 63 -4.22 20.35 2.89
CA LYS A 63 -4.28 21.23 4.07
C LYS A 63 -2.88 21.48 4.62
N ASP A 64 -2.07 20.44 4.75
CA ASP A 64 -0.72 20.55 5.29
C ASP A 64 0.19 21.41 4.41
N ILE A 65 0.09 21.27 3.08
CA ILE A 65 0.79 22.13 2.12
C ILE A 65 0.35 23.59 2.28
N ARG A 66 -0.95 23.87 2.36
CA ARG A 66 -1.46 25.24 2.57
C ARG A 66 -1.01 25.86 3.89
N ASN A 67 -0.83 25.03 4.92
CA ASN A 67 -0.40 25.45 6.24
C ASN A 67 1.14 25.50 6.38
N GLY A 68 1.90 25.26 5.30
CA GLY A 68 3.36 25.29 5.31
C GLY A 68 4.03 24.11 6.03
N LYS A 69 3.28 23.07 6.43
CA LYS A 69 3.82 21.91 7.16
C LYS A 69 4.64 20.96 6.29
N ASN A 70 4.40 20.98 4.98
CA ASN A 70 5.09 20.16 3.97
C ASN A 70 5.90 21.00 2.98
N ALA A 71 6.28 22.23 3.37
CA ALA A 71 7.19 23.08 2.60
C ALA A 71 8.61 22.85 3.12
N ASN A 72 9.20 21.70 2.80
CA ASN A 72 10.64 21.43 2.94
C ASN A 72 11.06 20.51 1.80
#